data_AF-D8PQG4-F1
#
_entry.id   AF-D8PQG4-F1
#
_cell.length_a   1.000
_cell.length_b   1.000
_cell.length_c   1.000
_cell.angle_alpha   90.00
_cell.angle_beta   90.00
_cell.angle_gamma   90.00
#
_symmetry.space_group_name_H-M   'P 1'
#
loop_
_entity.id
_entity.type
_entity.pdbx_description
1 polymer ?
#
loop_
_entity_poly.entity_id
_entity_poly.type
_entity_poly.pdbx_seq_one_letter_code
_entity_poly.pdbx_strand_id
1 'polypeptide(L)' 'MKDVFGITTLRNKTIENQKLFQSQKGPIYWRGPRGALYMRTYYSLFALGMTASVVGVYNLVFGSPETLM' A
#
# COMPACT_ATOMS: atom_id res chain seq x y z
N MET A 1 23.67 -6.24 31.12
CA MET A 1 23.11 -4.90 31.39
C MET A 1 21.63 -4.93 31.02
N LYS A 2 20.74 -4.60 31.96
CA LYS A 2 19.31 -4.42 31.72
C LYS A 2 19.09 -2.95 31.42
N ASP A 3 18.39 -2.64 30.34
CA ASP A 3 18.29 -1.28 29.82
C ASP A 3 17.45 -0.40 30.75
N VAL A 4 17.96 0.81 31.00
CA VAL A 4 17.52 1.84 31.96
C VAL A 4 16.07 2.34 31.75
N PHE A 5 15.34 1.83 30.74
CA PHE A 5 14.06 2.38 30.28
C PHE A 5 12.84 1.46 30.42
N GLY A 6 12.92 0.35 31.15
CA GLY A 6 11.71 -0.40 31.54
C GLY A 6 10.90 -1.05 30.39
N ILE A 7 11.48 -1.22 29.20
CA ILE A 7 10.84 -1.89 28.06
C ILE A 7 11.34 -3.35 28.00
N THR A 8 10.87 -4.21 28.91
CA THR A 8 11.32 -5.60 29.00
C THR A 8 10.34 -6.63 28.43
N THR A 9 9.19 -6.22 27.88
CA THR A 9 8.12 -7.15 27.48
C THR A 9 7.97 -7.39 25.97
N LEU A 10 8.65 -6.64 25.10
CA LEU A 10 8.59 -6.83 23.65
C LEU A 10 9.99 -6.90 23.04
N ARG A 11 10.22 -7.91 22.19
CA ARG A 11 11.49 -8.09 21.46
C ARG A 11 11.77 -6.84 20.62
N ASN A 12 12.76 -6.05 21.03
CA ASN A 12 13.20 -4.89 20.25
C ASN A 12 13.86 -5.36 18.95
N LYS A 13 13.24 -5.04 17.80
CA LYS A 13 13.75 -5.36 16.45
C LYS A 13 14.25 -4.14 15.68
N THR A 14 14.50 -3.02 16.36
CA THR A 14 14.81 -1.74 15.71
C THR A 14 16.06 -1.82 14.83
N ILE A 15 17.18 -2.34 15.36
CA ILE A 15 18.44 -2.47 14.61
C ILE A 15 18.29 -3.44 13.42
N GLU A 16 17.51 -4.51 13.60
CA GLU A 16 17.24 -5.51 12.57
C GLU A 16 16.47 -4.88 11.39
N ASN A 17 15.44 -4.09 11.69
CA ASN A 17 14.68 -3.33 10.71
C ASN A 17 15.56 -2.26 10.03
N GLN A 18 16.38 -1.52 10.78
CA GLN A 18 17.29 -0.52 10.20
C GLN A 18 18.22 -1.15 9.16
N LYS A 19 18.85 -2.29 9.49
CA LYS A 19 19.70 -3.04 8.55
C LYS A 19 18.91 -3.48 7.31
N LEU A 20 17.70 -4.01 7.49
CA LEU A 20 16.84 -4.41 6.37
C LEU A 20 16.54 -3.23 5.43
N PHE A 21 16.03 -2.10 5.96
CA PHE A 21 15.65 -0.94 5.17
C PHE A 21 16.85 -0.21 4.53
N GLN A 22 18.01 -0.22 5.18
CA GLN A 22 19.25 0.39 4.66
C GLN A 22 19.96 -0.51 3.63
N SER A 23 19.79 -1.83 3.70
CA SER A 23 20.38 -2.77 2.73
C SER A 23 19.72 -2.70 1.34
N GLN A 24 18.47 -2.24 1.26
CA GLN A 24 17.70 -2.21 0.03
C GLN A 24 17.75 -0.83 -0.65
N LYS A 25 18.03 -0.82 -1.96
CA LYS A 25 18.10 0.41 -2.77
C LYS A 25 16.76 0.83 -3.40
N GLY A 26 15.73 -0.02 -3.32
CA GLY A 26 14.42 0.24 -3.93
C GLY A 26 13.66 1.41 -3.30
N PRO A 27 12.47 1.75 -3.80
CA PRO A 27 11.63 2.79 -3.20
C PRO A 27 11.17 2.41 -1.79
N ILE A 28 11.12 3.39 -0.86
CA ILE A 28 10.89 3.13 0.57
C ILE A 28 9.60 2.34 0.87
N TYR A 29 8.55 2.60 0.10
CA TYR A 29 7.23 1.99 0.24
C TYR A 29 7.18 0.50 -0.16
N TRP A 30 8.21 -0.01 -0.86
CA TRP A 30 8.37 -1.43 -1.17
C TRP A 30 9.36 -2.15 -0.26
N ARG A 31 10.18 -1.43 0.54
CA ARG A 31 11.32 -2.04 1.25
C ARG A 31 10.93 -2.99 2.39
N GLY A 32 9.72 -2.82 2.92
CA GLY A 32 9.22 -3.69 3.98
C GLY A 32 8.89 -5.09 3.46
N PRO A 33 9.02 -6.13 4.30
CA PRO A 33 8.70 -7.51 3.89
C PRO A 33 7.22 -7.68 3.50
N ARG A 34 6.33 -6.83 4.03
CA ARG A 34 4.91 -6.76 3.68
C ARG A 34 4.58 -5.64 2.69
N GLY A 35 5.58 -4.86 2.27
CA GLY A 35 5.40 -3.72 1.36
C GLY A 35 4.75 -4.17 0.04
N ALA A 36 5.15 -5.33 -0.47
CA ALA A 36 4.58 -5.87 -1.70
C ALA A 36 3.09 -6.20 -1.59
N LEU A 37 2.64 -6.73 -0.44
CA LEU A 37 1.22 -7.02 -0.23
C LEU A 37 0.40 -5.73 -0.19
N TYR A 38 0.85 -4.72 0.58
CA TYR A 38 0.13 -3.46 0.71
C TYR A 38 0.07 -2.68 -0.61
N MET A 39 1.21 -2.55 -1.29
CA MET A 39 1.30 -1.76 -2.52
C MET A 39 0.53 -2.41 -3.66
N ARG A 40 0.61 -3.74 -3.82
CA ARG A 40 -0.18 -4.44 -4.83
C ARG A 40 -1.68 -4.27 -4.60
N THR A 41 -2.16 -4.46 -3.38
CA THR A 41 -3.57 -4.28 -3.04
C THR A 41 -4.03 -2.85 -3.30
N TYR A 42 -3.23 -1.85 -2.89
CA TYR A 42 -3.52 -0.44 -3.16
C TYR A 42 -3.64 -0.17 -4.66
N TYR A 43 -2.65 -0.58 -5.46
CA TYR A 43 -2.67 -0.34 -6.90
C TYR A 43 -3.85 -1.03 -7.60
N SER A 44 -4.22 -2.25 -7.18
CA SER A 44 -5.38 -2.95 -7.72
C SER A 44 -6.68 -2.20 -7.45
N LEU A 45 -6.91 -1.78 -6.20
CA LEU A 45 -8.11 -1.02 -5.83
C LEU A 45 -8.17 0.33 -6.53
N PHE A 46 -7.02 1.01 -6.63
CA PHE A 46 -6.91 2.27 -7.34
C PHE A 46 -7.27 2.11 -8.82
N ALA A 47 -6.68 1.11 -9.51
CA ALA A 47 -6.95 0.86 -10.92
C ALA A 47 -8.44 0.53 -11.17
N LEU A 48 -9.05 -0.27 -10.29
CA LEU A 48 -10.49 -0.55 -10.35
C LEU A 48 -11.33 0.72 -10.19
N GLY A 49 -11.02 1.56 -9.20
CA GLY A 49 -11.73 2.81 -8.96
C GLY A 49 -11.60 3.81 -10.11
N MET A 50 -10.41 3.92 -10.70
CA MET A 50 -10.16 4.77 -11.87
C MET A 50 -10.90 4.26 -13.10
N THR A 51 -10.92 2.94 -13.32
CA THR A 51 -11.68 2.33 -14.42
C THR A 51 -13.18 2.61 -14.26
N ALA A 52 -13.72 2.42 -13.06
CA ALA A 52 -15.12 2.74 -12.77
C ALA A 52 -15.44 4.23 -13.01
N SER A 53 -14.53 5.13 -12.64
CA SER A 53 -14.68 6.57 -12.89
C SER A 53 -14.73 6.89 -14.38
N VAL A 54 -13.82 6.31 -15.18
CA VAL A 54 -13.78 6.51 -16.64
C VAL A 54 -15.05 5.97 -17.30
N VAL A 55 -15.52 4.78 -16.90
CA VAL A 55 -16.79 4.22 -17.38
C VAL A 55 -17.98 5.11 -16.99
N GLY A 56 -17.98 5.65 -15.77
CA GLY A 56 -19.00 6.60 -15.31
C GLY A 56 -19.05 7.86 -16.18
N VAL A 57 -17.89 8.44 -16.49
CA VAL A 57 -17.80 9.60 -17.40
C VAL A 57 -18.26 9.24 -18.81
N TYR A 58 -17.88 8.07 -19.34
CA TYR A 58 -18.33 7.62 -20.65
C TYR A 58 -19.85 7.52 -20.72
N ASN A 59 -20.48 6.89 -19.72
CA ASN A 59 -21.93 6.77 -19.64
C ASN A 59 -22.63 8.13 -19.48
N LEU A 60 -22.01 9.10 -18.78
CA LEU A 60 -22.53 10.46 -18.67
C LEU A 60 -22.52 11.22 -20.00
N VAL A 61 -21.50 11.02 -20.83
CA VAL A 61 -21.33 11.74 -22.10
C VAL A 61 -22.11 11.10 -23.23
N PHE A 62 -22.07 9.77 -23.34
CA PHE A 62 -22.65 9.04 -24.48
C PHE A 62 -23.99 8.38 -24.18
N GLY A 63 -24.51 8.54 -22.95
CA GLY A 63 -25.71 7.88 -22.48
C GLY A 63 -25.40 6.56 -21.79
N SER A 64 -26.18 6.24 -20.75
CA SER A 64 -26.08 4.95 -20.06
C SER A 64 -26.90 3.90 -20.82
N PRO A 65 -26.56 2.61 -20.71
CA PRO A 65 -27.40 1.54 -21.25
C PRO A 65 -28.86 1.59 -20.74
N GLU A 66 -29.08 2.08 -19.53
CA GLU A 66 -30.43 2.29 -18.95
C GLU A 66 -31.22 3.42 -19.60
N THR A 67 -30.57 4.44 -20.16
CA THR A 67 -31.27 5.56 -20.85
C THR A 67 -31.52 5.28 -22.33
N LEU A 68 -30.89 4.23 -22.88
CA LEU A 68 -31.01 3.81 -24.28
C LEU A 68 -31.92 2.59 -24.47
N MET A 69 -32.45 2.00 -23.38
CA MET A 69 -33.51 0.98 -23.37
C MET A 69 -34.87 1.61 -23.06
#